data_AF-A0A7Y5VJT0-F1
#
_entry.id   AF-A0A7Y5VJT0-F1
#
_cell.length_a   1.000
_cell.length_b   1.000
_cell.length_c   1.000
_cell.angle_alpha   90.00
_cell.angle_beta   90.00
_cell.angle_gamma   90.00
#
_symmetry.space_group_name_H-M   'P 1'
#
loop_
_entity.id
_entity.type
_entity.pdbx_description
1 polymer ?
#
loop_
_entity_poly.entity_id
_entity_poly.type
_entity_poly.pdbx_seq_one_letter_code
_entity_poly.pdbx_strand_id
1 'polypeptide(L)'
;MKPSLILAVLVLASTSALAATKPVPTSCTPEVNATLLQFLHDNSGDSHAQLDNVMVCGTAIADSFEQRASSTGTGAHQVILLNVPTSDGSKVTIEIVSNDSLDGVVTASEGDAVYAYGQGYITSSRDIRKRIHPLAGVHDTHCATNSHMDDGWVVVNGTRYPAQACSTSTRRRRRRSH
;
A
#
# COMPACT_ATOMS: atom_id res chain seq x y z
N MET A 1 -44.27 41.73 26.81
CA MET A 1 -42.99 41.50 26.11
C MET A 1 -42.85 39.99 25.91
N LYS A 2 -42.86 39.50 24.66
CA LYS A 2 -42.81 38.05 24.36
C LYS A 2 -41.37 37.67 23.99
N PRO A 3 -40.73 36.66 24.60
CA PRO A 3 -39.44 36.19 24.13
C PRO A 3 -39.68 35.25 22.94
N SER A 4 -39.05 35.56 21.80
CA SER A 4 -39.03 34.67 20.64
C SER A 4 -37.94 33.62 20.83
N LEU A 5 -38.35 32.35 20.72
CA LEU A 5 -37.48 31.17 20.70
C LEU A 5 -36.69 31.16 19.38
N ILE A 6 -35.37 31.28 19.43
CA ILE A 6 -34.51 31.06 18.25
C ILE A 6 -34.10 29.59 18.25
N LEU A 7 -34.69 28.82 17.32
CA LEU A 7 -34.35 27.43 17.06
C LEU A 7 -33.11 27.41 16.15
N ALA A 8 -31.94 27.10 16.73
CA ALA A 8 -30.71 26.90 15.97
C ALA A 8 -30.74 25.50 15.31
N VAL A 9 -30.93 25.46 14.00
CA VAL A 9 -30.82 24.25 13.19
C VAL A 9 -29.34 23.95 12.97
N LEU A 10 -28.81 22.92 13.64
CA LEU A 10 -27.48 22.38 13.39
C LEU A 10 -27.51 21.57 12.08
N VAL A 11 -27.01 22.15 10.99
CA VAL A 11 -26.76 21.40 9.75
C VAL A 11 -25.46 20.62 9.93
N LEU A 12 -25.57 19.32 10.24
CA LEU A 12 -24.45 18.39 10.13
C LEU A 12 -24.13 18.18 8.65
N ALA A 13 -23.23 19.00 8.11
CA ALA A 13 -22.63 18.75 6.81
C ALA A 13 -21.66 17.56 6.95
N SER A 14 -22.14 16.35 6.64
CA SER A 14 -21.28 15.17 6.49
C SER A 14 -20.41 15.35 5.25
N THR A 15 -19.23 15.95 5.41
CA THR A 15 -18.20 15.96 4.38
C THR A 15 -17.68 14.53 4.23
N SER A 16 -18.09 13.84 3.18
CA SER A 16 -17.45 12.60 2.78
C SER A 16 -16.01 12.93 2.38
N ALA A 17 -15.06 12.70 3.29
CA ALA A 17 -13.65 12.89 3.00
C ALA A 17 -13.26 12.01 1.82
N LEU A 18 -12.74 12.62 0.76
CA LEU A 18 -12.16 11.90 -0.36
C LEU A 18 -10.84 11.28 0.13
N ALA A 19 -10.57 10.03 -0.27
CA ALA A 19 -9.28 9.38 -0.03
C ALA A 19 -8.14 10.32 -0.46
N ALA A 20 -7.14 10.49 0.41
CA ALA A 20 -6.01 11.38 0.13
C ALA A 20 -4.96 10.64 -0.71
N THR A 21 -4.16 11.37 -1.48
CA THR A 21 -2.99 10.80 -2.15
C THR A 21 -1.74 11.28 -1.42
N LYS A 22 -0.94 10.36 -0.86
CA LYS A 22 0.32 10.75 -0.21
C LYS A 22 1.41 11.08 -1.24
N PRO A 23 2.24 12.10 -0.98
CA PRO A 23 3.40 12.39 -1.81
C PRO A 23 4.45 11.28 -1.69
N VAL A 24 5.26 11.12 -2.74
CA VAL A 24 6.43 10.24 -2.71
C VAL A 24 7.53 10.94 -1.91
N PRO A 25 8.18 10.28 -0.95
CA PRO A 25 9.36 10.82 -0.28
C PRO A 25 10.47 11.14 -1.28
N THR A 26 11.25 12.19 -1.00
CA THR A 26 12.39 12.59 -1.84
C THR A 26 13.63 11.71 -1.64
N SER A 27 13.68 10.97 -0.53
CA SER A 27 14.76 10.05 -0.20
C SER A 27 14.21 8.88 0.62
N CYS A 28 14.88 7.73 0.53
CA CYS A 28 14.55 6.58 1.34
C CYS A 28 15.35 6.61 2.64
N THR A 29 14.67 6.73 3.77
CA THR A 29 15.27 6.78 5.11
C THR A 29 14.53 5.83 6.06
N PRO A 30 15.14 5.44 7.19
CA PRO A 30 14.45 4.64 8.20
C PRO A 30 13.14 5.27 8.70
N GLU A 31 13.05 6.59 8.74
CA GLU A 31 11.85 7.32 9.19
C GLU A 31 10.67 7.12 8.24
N VAL A 32 10.92 7.00 6.93
CA VAL A 32 9.87 6.65 5.94
C VAL A 32 9.25 5.28 6.26
N ASN A 33 10.07 4.37 6.78
CA ASN A 33 9.68 2.99 7.08
C ASN A 33 9.17 2.80 8.52
N ALA A 34 9.24 3.83 9.36
CA ALA A 34 9.01 3.71 10.80
C ALA A 34 7.65 3.07 11.14
N THR A 35 6.59 3.45 10.42
CA THR A 35 5.25 2.88 10.63
C THR A 35 5.22 1.38 10.33
N LEU A 36 5.82 0.93 9.23
CA LEU A 36 5.89 -0.50 8.90
C LEU A 36 6.75 -1.27 9.90
N LEU A 37 7.89 -0.71 10.30
CA LEU A 37 8.80 -1.35 11.25
C LEU A 37 8.17 -1.48 12.65
N GLN A 38 7.43 -0.46 13.09
CA GLN A 38 6.66 -0.53 14.33
C GLN A 38 5.56 -1.59 14.23
N PHE A 39 4.83 -1.62 13.10
CA PHE A 39 3.80 -2.62 12.85
C PHE A 39 4.36 -4.06 12.91
N LEU A 40 5.52 -4.31 12.31
CA LEU A 40 6.23 -5.58 12.37
C LEU A 40 6.60 -5.99 13.80
N HIS A 41 7.12 -5.04 14.57
CA HIS A 41 7.47 -5.26 15.97
C HIS A 41 6.24 -5.62 16.80
N ASP A 42 5.16 -4.86 16.67
CA ASP A 42 3.96 -5.00 17.52
C ASP A 42 3.13 -6.25 17.19
N ASN A 43 3.26 -6.78 15.97
CA ASN A 43 2.46 -7.91 15.48
C ASN A 43 3.32 -9.15 15.17
N SER A 44 4.48 -9.27 15.80
CA SER A 44 5.37 -10.41 15.59
C SER A 44 4.63 -11.73 15.87
N GLY A 45 4.43 -12.53 14.83
CA GLY A 45 3.74 -13.83 14.92
C GLY A 45 2.24 -13.83 14.62
N ASP A 46 1.62 -12.67 14.39
CA ASP A 46 0.24 -12.59 13.90
C ASP A 46 0.21 -12.46 12.37
N SER A 47 0.08 -13.58 11.66
CA SER A 47 -0.03 -13.59 10.20
C SER A 47 -1.37 -13.06 9.65
N HIS A 48 -2.27 -12.59 10.51
CA HIS A 48 -3.53 -11.96 10.13
C HIS A 48 -3.51 -10.44 10.33
N ALA A 49 -2.49 -9.89 10.99
CA ALA A 49 -2.37 -8.47 11.21
C ALA A 49 -2.26 -7.71 9.88
N GLN A 50 -2.99 -6.59 9.80
CA GLN A 50 -2.99 -5.66 8.68
C GLN A 50 -2.95 -4.22 9.19
N LEU A 51 -2.38 -3.33 8.40
CA LEU A 51 -2.33 -1.90 8.71
C LEU A 51 -2.54 -1.09 7.43
N ASP A 52 -3.57 -0.25 7.39
CA ASP A 52 -3.82 0.63 6.26
C ASP A 52 -2.81 1.80 6.22
N ASN A 53 -2.67 2.40 5.04
CA ASN A 53 -1.97 3.67 4.87
C ASN A 53 -0.48 3.62 5.27
N VAL A 54 0.18 2.52 4.92
CA VAL A 54 1.59 2.25 5.21
C VAL A 54 2.46 2.74 4.07
N MET A 55 3.48 3.53 4.42
CA MET A 55 4.54 3.91 3.51
C MET A 55 5.76 3.01 3.72
N VAL A 56 6.41 2.65 2.62
CA VAL A 56 7.67 1.90 2.63
C VAL A 56 8.57 2.35 1.50
N CYS A 57 9.87 2.28 1.72
CA CYS A 57 10.88 2.44 0.70
C CYS A 57 12.03 1.46 0.93
N GLY A 58 12.71 1.09 -0.16
CA GLY A 58 13.86 0.22 -0.10
C GLY A 58 14.53 0.06 -1.46
N THR A 59 15.41 -0.93 -1.52
CA THR A 59 16.09 -1.33 -2.75
C THR A 59 15.65 -2.73 -3.14
N ALA A 60 15.30 -2.93 -4.40
CA ALA A 60 14.98 -4.25 -4.93
C ALA A 60 16.19 -5.19 -4.81
N ILE A 61 15.97 -6.40 -4.29
CA ILE A 61 17.05 -7.38 -4.04
C ILE A 61 17.18 -8.45 -5.13
N ALA A 62 16.26 -8.44 -6.09
CA ALA A 62 16.22 -9.31 -7.25
C ALA A 62 15.24 -8.70 -8.27
N ASP A 63 15.26 -9.22 -9.50
CA ASP A 63 14.20 -8.92 -10.47
C ASP A 63 12.82 -9.32 -9.92
N SER A 64 11.83 -8.48 -10.17
CA SER A 64 10.42 -8.76 -9.85
C SER A 64 9.94 -10.03 -10.55
N PHE A 65 9.01 -10.75 -9.93
CA PHE A 65 8.43 -11.96 -10.51
C PHE A 65 6.91 -11.96 -10.45
N GLU A 66 6.31 -12.63 -11.43
CA GLU A 66 4.86 -12.80 -11.48
C GLU A 66 4.41 -13.89 -10.51
N GLN A 67 3.48 -13.54 -9.64
CA GLN A 67 2.61 -14.48 -8.96
C GLN A 67 1.35 -14.65 -9.81
N ARG A 68 1.30 -15.78 -10.53
CA ARG A 68 0.21 -16.08 -11.47
C ARG A 68 -1.16 -16.02 -10.81
N ALA A 69 -2.13 -15.53 -11.59
CA ALA A 69 -3.54 -15.57 -11.24
C ALA A 69 -3.99 -17.00 -10.91
N SER A 70 -5.08 -17.12 -10.14
CA SER A 70 -5.79 -18.39 -9.97
C SER A 70 -6.30 -18.90 -11.33
N SER A 71 -6.80 -20.14 -11.35
CA SER A 71 -7.40 -20.75 -12.56
C SER A 71 -8.57 -19.97 -13.15
N THR A 72 -9.11 -18.97 -12.44
CA THR A 72 -10.16 -18.06 -12.92
C THR A 72 -9.63 -16.77 -13.56
N GLY A 73 -8.31 -16.61 -13.71
CA GLY A 73 -7.67 -15.50 -14.43
C GLY A 73 -7.68 -14.14 -13.72
N THR A 74 -8.24 -14.08 -12.50
CA THR A 74 -8.27 -12.90 -11.65
C THR A 74 -7.12 -12.93 -10.63
N GLY A 75 -6.46 -11.80 -10.42
CA GLY A 75 -5.42 -11.65 -9.40
C GLY A 75 -4.03 -12.12 -9.83
N ALA A 76 -3.62 -11.81 -11.06
CA ALA A 76 -2.19 -11.82 -11.37
C ALA A 76 -1.52 -10.67 -10.62
N HIS A 77 -0.38 -10.96 -10.00
CA HIS A 77 0.37 -9.99 -9.24
C HIS A 77 1.82 -9.95 -9.69
N GLN A 78 2.43 -8.77 -9.66
CA GLN A 78 3.89 -8.65 -9.61
C GLN A 78 4.33 -8.56 -8.16
N VAL A 79 5.38 -9.32 -7.84
CA VAL A 79 6.01 -9.31 -6.53
C VAL A 79 7.40 -8.70 -6.66
N ILE A 80 7.67 -7.67 -5.86
CA ILE A 80 8.98 -7.02 -5.76
C ILE A 80 9.51 -7.25 -4.34
N LEU A 81 10.67 -7.87 -4.21
CA LEU A 81 11.32 -8.05 -2.90
C LEU A 81 12.26 -6.89 -2.61
N LEU A 82 12.09 -6.26 -1.46
CA LEU A 82 12.85 -5.08 -1.04
C LEU A 82 13.69 -5.36 0.20
N ASN A 83 14.88 -4.79 0.22
CA ASN A 83 15.63 -4.53 1.44
C ASN A 83 15.26 -3.14 1.95
N VAL A 84 14.63 -3.09 3.12
CA VAL A 84 14.14 -1.87 3.76
C VAL A 84 15.08 -1.48 4.89
N PRO A 85 15.65 -0.26 4.89
CA PRO A 85 16.56 0.18 5.94
C PRO A 85 15.82 0.42 7.26
N THR A 86 16.46 0.02 8.36
CA THR A 86 16.04 0.25 9.74
C THR A 86 16.91 1.32 10.41
N SER A 87 16.47 1.83 11.56
CA SER A 87 17.18 2.90 12.29
C SER A 87 18.50 2.45 12.92
N ASP A 88 18.68 1.14 13.16
CA ASP A 88 19.94 0.56 13.64
C ASP A 88 20.95 0.25 12.52
N GLY A 89 20.62 0.60 11.27
CA GLY A 89 21.45 0.36 10.10
C GLY A 89 21.36 -1.06 9.53
N SER A 90 20.56 -1.93 10.15
CA SER A 90 20.21 -3.23 9.56
C SER A 90 19.18 -3.08 8.42
N LYS A 91 18.74 -4.21 7.88
CA LYS A 91 17.75 -4.26 6.79
C LYS A 91 16.75 -5.37 7.07
N VAL A 92 15.49 -5.11 6.77
CA VAL A 92 14.44 -6.12 6.77
C VAL A 92 13.99 -6.39 5.34
N THR A 93 13.74 -7.66 5.01
CA THR A 93 13.17 -8.02 3.72
C THR A 93 11.65 -7.96 3.78
N ILE A 94 11.05 -7.19 2.89
CA ILE A 94 9.60 -7.14 2.69
C ILE A 94 9.26 -7.33 1.22
N GLU A 95 7.98 -7.56 0.93
CA GLU A 95 7.49 -7.64 -0.43
C GLU A 95 6.51 -6.53 -0.78
N ILE A 96 6.53 -6.05 -2.02
CA ILE A 96 5.45 -5.26 -2.60
C ILE A 96 4.69 -6.19 -3.53
N VAL A 97 3.37 -6.28 -3.36
CA VAL A 97 2.49 -7.12 -4.18
C VAL A 97 1.52 -6.20 -4.90
N SER A 98 1.79 -5.93 -6.19
CA SER A 98 0.91 -5.13 -7.03
C SER A 98 -0.08 -6.03 -7.76
N ASN A 99 -1.29 -5.55 -8.02
CA ASN A 99 -2.29 -6.25 -8.82
C ASN A 99 -2.26 -5.72 -10.26
N ASP A 100 -1.90 -6.56 -11.22
CA ASP A 100 -1.63 -6.14 -12.61
C ASP A 100 -2.83 -5.44 -13.27
N SER A 101 -4.06 -5.82 -12.89
CA SER A 101 -5.29 -5.23 -13.42
C SER A 101 -5.65 -3.87 -12.81
N LEU A 102 -5.11 -3.59 -11.62
CA LEU A 102 -5.41 -2.38 -10.85
C LEU A 102 -4.27 -1.37 -10.87
N ASP A 103 -3.03 -1.85 -10.92
CA ASP A 103 -1.80 -1.07 -10.80
C ASP A 103 -1.10 -0.92 -12.16
N GLY A 104 -1.43 -1.79 -13.11
CA GLY A 104 -0.57 -2.11 -14.25
C GLY A 104 0.52 -3.10 -13.86
N VAL A 105 1.30 -3.54 -14.84
CA VAL A 105 2.45 -4.43 -14.60
C VAL A 105 3.59 -3.59 -14.00
N VAL A 106 3.82 -3.74 -12.71
CA VAL A 106 4.88 -3.04 -11.96
C VAL A 106 6.10 -3.94 -11.85
N THR A 107 7.20 -3.60 -12.52
CA THR A 107 8.43 -4.40 -12.51
C THR A 107 9.57 -3.59 -11.93
N ALA A 108 10.53 -4.28 -11.33
CA ALA A 108 11.76 -3.71 -10.80
C ALA A 108 12.92 -4.68 -11.07
N SER A 109 14.09 -4.13 -11.35
CA SER A 109 15.35 -4.89 -11.41
C SER A 109 16.09 -4.83 -10.09
N GLU A 110 17.00 -5.78 -9.86
CA GLU A 110 17.91 -5.72 -8.71
C GLU A 110 18.62 -4.36 -8.65
N GLY A 111 18.61 -3.73 -7.47
CA GLY A 111 19.23 -2.43 -7.24
C GLY A 111 18.31 -1.23 -7.48
N ASP A 112 17.13 -1.40 -8.08
CA ASP A 112 16.19 -0.30 -8.27
C ASP A 112 15.70 0.26 -6.92
N ALA A 113 15.58 1.58 -6.85
CA ALA A 113 14.93 2.25 -5.73
C ALA A 113 13.41 2.10 -5.85
N VAL A 114 12.77 1.62 -4.79
CA VAL A 114 11.33 1.38 -4.77
C VAL A 114 10.70 2.09 -3.59
N TYR A 115 9.58 2.76 -3.84
CA TYR A 115 8.71 3.36 -2.83
C TYR A 115 7.31 2.81 -3.04
N ALA A 116 6.59 2.52 -1.96
CA ALA A 116 5.21 2.08 -2.05
C ALA A 116 4.37 2.68 -0.92
N TYR A 117 3.09 2.80 -1.20
CA TYR A 117 2.08 3.23 -0.25
C TYR A 117 0.81 2.42 -0.46
N GLY A 118 0.30 1.80 0.60
CA GLY A 118 -0.83 0.87 0.51
C GLY A 118 -1.20 0.29 1.88
N GLN A 119 -1.70 -0.94 1.91
CA GLN A 119 -1.96 -1.68 3.14
C GLN A 119 -0.79 -2.62 3.44
N GLY A 120 -0.23 -2.53 4.65
CA GLY A 120 0.77 -3.46 5.16
C GLY A 120 0.13 -4.73 5.73
N TYR A 121 0.83 -5.86 5.62
CA TYR A 121 0.45 -7.14 6.23
C TYR A 121 1.67 -7.93 6.71
N ILE A 122 1.46 -8.82 7.67
CA ILE A 122 2.49 -9.79 8.09
C ILE A 122 2.40 -11.03 7.21
N THR A 123 3.54 -11.46 6.66
CA THR A 123 3.59 -12.64 5.79
C THR A 123 3.42 -13.92 6.62
N SER A 124 2.81 -14.95 6.04
CA SER A 124 2.79 -16.26 6.67
C SER A 124 4.07 -17.02 6.37
N SER A 125 4.71 -17.57 7.40
CA SER A 125 5.86 -18.48 7.27
C SER A 125 5.54 -19.78 6.52
N ARG A 126 4.25 -20.05 6.23
CA ARG A 126 3.79 -21.22 5.47
C ARG A 126 3.82 -21.03 3.95
N ASP A 127 4.19 -19.85 3.44
CA ASP A 127 4.33 -19.64 1.99
C ASP A 127 5.64 -20.27 1.48
N ILE A 128 5.62 -21.58 1.30
CA ILE A 128 6.74 -22.42 0.85
C ILE A 128 7.23 -22.11 -0.59
N ARG A 129 6.54 -21.21 -1.30
CA ARG A 129 6.84 -20.88 -2.70
C ARG A 129 7.98 -19.89 -2.85
N LYS A 130 8.34 -19.18 -1.78
CA LYS A 130 9.37 -18.14 -1.82
C LYS A 130 10.66 -18.68 -1.20
N ARG A 131 11.76 -18.66 -1.97
CA ARG A 131 13.11 -18.98 -1.45
C ARG A 131 13.59 -17.95 -0.42
N ILE A 132 13.00 -16.77 -0.45
CA ILE A 132 13.22 -15.66 0.47
C ILE A 132 11.89 -15.45 1.19
N HIS A 133 11.89 -15.50 2.52
CA HIS A 133 10.70 -15.25 3.32
C HIS A 133 10.70 -13.78 3.78
N PRO A 134 9.99 -12.86 3.07
CA PRO A 134 9.81 -11.51 3.57
C PRO A 134 9.07 -11.56 4.91
N LEU A 135 9.33 -10.61 5.81
CA LEU A 135 8.65 -10.52 7.12
C LEU A 135 7.26 -9.87 7.03
N ALA A 136 7.08 -9.03 6.02
CA ALA A 136 5.87 -8.28 5.76
C ALA A 136 5.70 -8.10 4.25
N GLY A 137 4.52 -7.63 3.85
CA GLY A 137 4.36 -7.01 2.55
C GLY A 137 3.48 -5.78 2.58
N VAL A 138 3.46 -5.09 1.44
CA VAL A 138 2.51 -4.02 1.14
C VAL A 138 1.75 -4.41 -0.12
N HIS A 139 0.42 -4.41 -0.03
CA HIS A 139 -0.50 -4.62 -1.17
C HIS A 139 -1.50 -3.47 -1.23
N ASP A 140 -2.52 -3.58 -2.09
CA ASP A 140 -3.51 -2.52 -2.36
C ASP A 140 -2.86 -1.18 -2.73
N THR A 141 -1.78 -1.24 -3.52
CA THR A 141 -1.02 -0.07 -4.00
C THR A 141 -1.70 0.66 -5.16
N HIS A 142 -3.02 0.74 -5.10
CA HIS A 142 -3.89 1.43 -6.06
C HIS A 142 -4.83 2.42 -5.37
N CYS A 143 -5.59 3.16 -6.19
CA CYS A 143 -6.74 3.94 -5.77
C CYS A 143 -7.62 3.21 -4.76
N ALA A 144 -7.99 3.94 -3.70
CA ALA A 144 -8.77 3.42 -2.59
C ALA A 144 -10.13 2.87 -3.06
N THR A 145 -10.49 1.70 -2.55
CA THR A 145 -11.79 1.05 -2.80
C THR A 145 -12.80 1.33 -1.69
N ASN A 146 -12.32 1.63 -0.49
CA ASN A 146 -13.11 1.96 0.71
C ASN A 146 -12.79 3.39 1.21
N SER A 147 -13.44 3.84 2.30
CA SER A 147 -13.32 5.22 2.80
C SER A 147 -12.26 5.43 3.87
N HIS A 148 -11.64 4.36 4.38
CA HIS A 148 -10.59 4.45 5.40
C HIS A 148 -9.17 4.37 4.80
N MET A 149 -9.06 3.94 3.55
CA MET A 149 -7.82 3.94 2.79
C MET A 149 -7.61 5.22 2.00
N ASP A 150 -6.35 5.64 1.93
CA ASP A 150 -5.83 6.59 0.97
C ASP A 150 -5.56 5.92 -0.39
N ASP A 151 -5.34 6.73 -1.41
CA ASP A 151 -4.91 6.21 -2.72
C ASP A 151 -3.48 5.68 -2.64
N GLY A 152 -3.35 4.36 -2.82
CA GLY A 152 -2.07 3.66 -2.91
C GLY A 152 -1.33 3.90 -4.22
N TRP A 153 -0.04 3.59 -4.20
CA TRP A 153 0.85 3.69 -5.35
C TRP A 153 2.16 2.92 -5.13
N VAL A 154 2.84 2.59 -6.23
CA VAL A 154 4.24 2.14 -6.25
C VAL A 154 5.05 3.09 -7.14
N VAL A 155 6.29 3.39 -6.76
CA VAL A 155 7.27 4.07 -7.61
C VAL A 155 8.49 3.19 -7.71
N VAL A 156 8.87 2.83 -8.94
CA VAL A 156 10.12 2.11 -9.23
C VAL A 156 11.01 3.03 -10.06
N ASN A 157 12.19 3.35 -9.53
CA ASN A 157 13.19 4.17 -10.20
C ASN A 157 12.61 5.47 -10.81
N GLY A 158 11.74 6.14 -10.05
CA GLY A 158 11.07 7.38 -10.44
C GLY A 158 9.78 7.20 -11.27
N THR A 159 9.47 6.00 -11.75
CA THR A 159 8.24 5.71 -12.50
C THR A 159 7.11 5.33 -11.55
N ARG A 160 6.00 6.07 -11.58
CA ARG A 160 4.85 5.88 -10.68
C ARG A 160 3.75 5.01 -11.29
N TYR A 161 3.17 4.16 -10.44
CA TYR A 161 2.08 3.24 -10.70
C TYR A 161 0.98 3.40 -9.62
N PRO A 162 -0.31 3.31 -9.96
CA PRO A 162 -0.83 3.34 -11.34
C PRO A 162 -0.40 4.64 -12.05
N ALA A 163 -0.14 4.55 -13.36
CA ALA A 163 0.33 5.69 -14.14
C ALA A 163 -0.69 6.85 -14.19
N GLN A 164 -1.98 6.51 -14.03
CA GLN A 164 -3.06 7.47 -13.96
C GLN A 164 -3.37 7.84 -12.52
N ALA A 165 -3.52 9.14 -12.26
CA ALA A 165 -3.96 9.64 -10.96
C ALA A 165 -5.36 9.11 -10.61
N CYS A 166 -5.57 8.87 -9.32
CA CYS A 166 -6.86 8.42 -8.83
C CYS A 166 -7.93 9.51 -8.98
N SER A 167 -8.99 9.16 -9.69
CA SER A 167 -10.11 10.04 -9.96
C SER A 167 -11.42 9.44 -9.46
N THR A 168 -12.44 10.28 -9.28
CA THR A 168 -13.78 9.85 -8.85
C THR A 168 -14.38 8.78 -9.79
N SER A 169 -14.09 8.84 -11.09
CA SER A 169 -14.52 7.82 -12.06
C SER A 169 -13.78 6.50 -11.89
N THR A 170 -12.47 6.55 -11.62
CA THR A 170 -11.63 5.38 -11.30
C THR A 170 -12.14 4.67 -10.05
N ARG A 171 -12.45 5.43 -8.99
CA ARG A 171 -13.01 4.89 -7.73
C ARG A 171 -14.40 4.27 -7.92
N ARG A 172 -15.28 4.89 -8.72
CA ARG A 172 -16.64 4.38 -9.01
C ARG A 172 -16.65 3.09 -9.84
N ARG A 173 -15.77 2.96 -10.84
CA ARG A 173 -15.64 1.72 -11.61
C ARG A 173 -15.21 0.56 -10.71
N ARG A 174 -14.25 0.80 -9.82
CA ARG A 174 -13.67 -0.24 -8.95
C ARG A 174 -14.63 -0.73 -7.86
N ARG A 175 -15.49 0.14 -7.30
CA ARG A 175 -16.55 -0.29 -6.35
C ARG A 175 -17.61 -1.23 -6.94
N ARG A 176 -17.70 -1.37 -8.27
CA ARG A 176 -18.68 -2.26 -8.93
C ARG A 176 -18.09 -3.62 -9.33
N SER A 177 -16.78 -3.80 -9.14
CA SER A 177 -16.04 -5.00 -9.55
C SER A 177 -15.70 -5.95 -8.39
N HIS A 178 -16.11 -5.58 -7.17
CA HIS A 178 -16.07 -6.38 -5.95
C HIS A 178 -17.49 -6.55 -5.42
#